data_AF-A0A535JY41-F1
#
_entry.id   AF-A0A535JY41-F1
#
_cell.length_a   1.000
_cell.length_b   1.000
_cell.length_c   1.000
_cell.angle_alpha   90.00
_cell.angle_beta   90.00
_cell.angle_gamma   90.00
#
_symmetry.space_group_name_H-M   'P 1'
#
loop_
_entity.id
_entity.type
_entity.pdbx_description
1 polymer ?
#
loop_
_entity_poly.entity_id
_entity_poly.type
_entity_poly.pdbx_seq_one_letter_code
_entity_poly.pdbx_strand_id
1 'polypeptide(L)'
;MDFGLVTLLVGMAALGFRHGFDWDHIAAITDITSTTSASHTEANVPAGSPMPAHGHEPDEIRGHVHAHEATGPGAMHALAESRFAHEERHAVGLATLYALGHASVVMVLGVAALLLGAVLPAWVDPILERVVGVTLVLLGVWVLFSVYQYLRGKGEFRLRSRWMLVFDFIRYGWGALQARIHGHEHTPSVHATQYGPKTAFGVGMIHGVGAETGSQALLLAGIAGVTGVTGIVILLAFVAGLLISNTLVAVVSASGFIGAQRLRAVYVVVGFVAGLGSLLIGILFITGSGTALPDLQQVLFGTRPE
;
A
#
# COMPACT_ATOMS: atom_id res chain seq x y z
N MET A 1 -2.52 -13.53 -35.74
CA MET A 1 -1.68 -13.75 -34.53
C MET A 1 -1.51 -15.25 -34.37
N ASP A 2 -0.30 -15.71 -34.09
CA ASP A 2 -0.03 -17.10 -33.76
C ASP A 2 -0.79 -17.48 -32.47
N PHE A 3 -1.58 -18.56 -32.50
CA PHE A 3 -2.32 -19.03 -31.33
C PHE A 3 -1.38 -19.29 -30.15
N GLY A 4 -0.14 -19.73 -30.40
CA GLY A 4 0.86 -19.94 -29.35
C GLY A 4 1.24 -18.65 -28.62
N LEU A 5 1.42 -17.55 -29.35
CA LEU A 5 1.74 -16.25 -28.76
C LEU A 5 0.56 -15.70 -27.94
N VAL A 6 -0.67 -15.84 -28.43
CA VAL A 6 -1.87 -15.39 -27.68
C VAL A 6 -1.98 -16.14 -26.36
N THR A 7 -1.84 -17.47 -26.38
CA THR A 7 -1.88 -18.29 -25.17
C THR A 7 -0.78 -17.90 -24.19
N LEU A 8 0.43 -17.64 -24.67
CA LEU A 8 1.55 -17.19 -23.83
C LEU A 8 1.26 -15.83 -23.20
N LEU A 9 0.74 -14.85 -23.96
CA LEU A 9 0.41 -13.52 -23.43
C LEU A 9 -0.68 -13.59 -22.37
N VAL A 10 -1.73 -14.39 -22.61
CA VAL A 10 -2.79 -14.62 -21.61
C VAL A 10 -2.25 -15.32 -20.38
N GLY A 11 -1.41 -16.35 -20.54
CA GLY A 11 -0.77 -17.06 -19.44
C GLY A 11 0.11 -16.15 -18.59
N MET A 12 0.85 -15.24 -19.22
CA MET A 12 1.74 -14.30 -18.55
C MET A 12 0.97 -13.17 -17.86
N ALA A 13 -0.11 -12.68 -18.46
CA ALA A 13 -1.05 -11.79 -17.77
C ALA A 13 -1.70 -12.47 -16.56
N ALA A 14 -2.08 -13.75 -16.67
CA ALA A 14 -2.61 -14.51 -15.54
C ALA A 14 -1.56 -14.72 -14.44
N LEU A 15 -0.30 -14.97 -14.81
CA LEU A 15 0.82 -15.04 -13.86
C LEU A 15 1.00 -13.73 -13.10
N GLY A 16 1.03 -12.60 -13.81
CA GLY A 16 1.12 -11.27 -13.20
C GLY A 16 -0.09 -10.94 -12.32
N PHE A 17 -1.29 -11.34 -12.73
CA PHE A 17 -2.49 -11.19 -11.92
C PHE A 17 -2.40 -12.00 -10.62
N ARG A 18 -1.91 -13.24 -10.69
CA ARG A 18 -1.72 -14.08 -9.48
C ARG A 18 -0.66 -13.51 -8.54
N HIS A 19 0.43 -13.01 -9.10
CA HIS A 19 1.50 -12.34 -8.35
C HIS A 19 0.97 -11.21 -7.48
N GLY A 20 0.06 -10.37 -7.98
CA GLY A 20 -0.49 -9.28 -7.16
C GLY A 20 -1.37 -9.72 -5.98
N PHE A 21 -1.62 -11.03 -5.80
CA PHE A 21 -2.24 -11.60 -4.60
C PHE A 21 -1.22 -12.21 -3.63
N ASP A 22 0.07 -12.10 -3.89
CA ASP A 22 1.10 -12.55 -2.97
C ASP A 22 1.00 -11.74 -1.64
N TRP A 23 1.44 -12.36 -0.54
CA TRP A 23 1.23 -11.84 0.82
C TRP A 23 1.76 -10.42 1.02
N ASP A 24 2.82 -10.07 0.31
CA ASP A 24 3.55 -8.83 0.39
C ASP A 24 2.85 -7.68 -0.36
N HIS A 25 2.25 -7.90 -1.54
CA HIS A 25 1.39 -6.90 -2.20
C HIS A 25 0.14 -6.62 -1.39
N ILE A 26 -0.53 -7.67 -0.89
CA ILE A 26 -1.73 -7.52 -0.05
C ILE A 26 -1.39 -6.70 1.20
N ALA A 27 -0.29 -7.04 1.88
CA ALA A 27 0.15 -6.32 3.06
C ALA A 27 0.48 -4.85 2.76
N ALA A 28 1.23 -4.57 1.69
CA ALA A 28 1.62 -3.21 1.33
C ALA A 28 0.45 -2.33 0.87
N ILE A 29 -0.45 -2.87 0.04
CA ILE A 29 -1.63 -2.12 -0.44
C ILE A 29 -2.59 -1.84 0.72
N THR A 30 -2.82 -2.84 1.59
CA THR A 30 -3.65 -2.69 2.79
C THR A 30 -3.06 -1.65 3.76
N ASP A 31 -1.74 -1.57 3.89
CA ASP A 31 -1.06 -0.55 4.69
C ASP A 31 -1.34 0.88 4.16
N ILE A 32 -1.30 1.06 2.84
CA ILE A 32 -1.57 2.34 2.18
C ILE A 32 -3.05 2.73 2.28
N THR A 33 -3.97 1.80 1.98
CA THR A 33 -5.41 2.08 2.00
C THR A 33 -5.91 2.36 3.41
N SER A 34 -5.46 1.59 4.42
CA SER A 34 -5.89 1.74 5.82
C SER A 34 -5.45 3.06 6.46
N THR A 35 -4.28 3.58 6.11
CA THR A 35 -3.77 4.86 6.63
C THR A 35 -4.40 6.07 5.97
N THR A 36 -4.80 5.94 4.70
CA THR A 36 -5.47 7.02 3.96
C THR A 36 -6.91 7.23 4.45
N SER A 37 -7.63 6.18 4.85
CA SER A 37 -8.97 6.33 5.42
C SER A 37 -8.96 6.94 6.82
N ALA A 38 -7.86 6.88 7.57
CA ALA A 38 -7.79 7.36 8.96
C ALA A 38 -7.45 8.85 9.10
N SER A 39 -7.14 9.56 8.01
CA SER A 39 -6.65 10.94 8.02
C SER A 39 -7.76 12.00 8.09
N HIS A 40 -8.95 11.71 7.57
CA HIS A 40 -10.02 12.71 7.44
C HIS A 40 -11.00 12.75 8.61
N THR A 41 -10.91 11.81 9.56
CA THR A 41 -11.75 11.81 10.77
C THR A 41 -11.38 12.91 11.76
N GLU A 42 -10.15 13.45 11.70
CA GLU A 42 -9.71 14.59 12.53
C GLU A 42 -10.35 15.92 12.10
N ALA A 43 -10.84 16.00 10.86
CA ALA A 43 -11.69 17.10 10.40
C ALA A 43 -13.17 16.75 10.58
N ASN A 44 -13.54 16.32 11.79
CA ASN A 44 -14.94 16.30 12.22
C ASN A 44 -15.40 17.75 12.46
N VAL A 45 -15.38 18.53 11.40
CA VAL A 45 -16.03 19.82 11.29
C VAL A 45 -17.47 19.49 10.91
N PRO A 46 -18.46 19.64 11.81
CA PRO A 46 -19.88 19.46 11.47
C PRO A 46 -20.19 20.12 10.14
N ALA A 47 -20.95 19.43 9.27
CA ALA A 47 -21.49 20.05 8.06
C ALA A 47 -22.31 21.27 8.49
N GLY A 48 -21.76 22.47 8.31
CA GLY A 48 -22.32 23.74 8.82
C GLY A 48 -21.41 24.51 9.79
N SER A 49 -20.23 24.02 10.14
CA SER A 49 -19.27 24.83 10.89
C SER A 49 -18.71 25.92 9.97
N PRO A 50 -18.59 27.17 10.44
CA PRO A 50 -17.98 28.23 9.64
C PRO A 50 -16.57 27.81 9.24
N MET A 51 -16.29 27.81 7.93
CA MET A 51 -14.90 27.75 7.47
C MET A 51 -14.18 28.96 8.08
N PRO A 52 -13.02 28.79 8.73
CA PRO A 52 -12.22 29.93 9.14
C PRO A 52 -11.95 30.76 7.89
N ALA A 53 -12.33 32.04 7.92
CA ALA A 53 -12.20 32.93 6.78
C ALA A 53 -10.73 32.92 6.33
N HIS A 54 -10.46 32.29 5.19
CA HIS A 54 -9.23 32.57 4.48
C HIS A 54 -9.27 34.06 4.14
N GLY A 55 -8.24 34.80 4.56
CA GLY A 55 -8.17 36.24 4.42
C GLY A 55 -8.24 36.64 2.95
N HIS A 56 -9.46 36.91 2.47
CA HIS A 56 -9.71 37.64 1.25
C HIS A 56 -9.92 39.12 1.62
N GLU A 57 -9.36 40.01 0.81
CA GLU A 57 -9.47 41.45 1.00
C GLU A 57 -10.95 41.88 1.09
N PRO A 58 -11.28 42.91 1.89
CA PRO A 58 -12.66 43.34 2.12
C PRO A 58 -13.44 43.73 0.85
N ASP A 59 -12.75 44.00 -0.26
CA ASP A 59 -13.35 44.45 -1.51
C ASP A 59 -13.94 43.30 -2.36
N GLU A 60 -13.61 42.03 -2.10
CA GLU A 60 -14.22 40.88 -2.80
C GLU A 60 -15.56 40.40 -2.17
N ILE A 61 -16.00 41.01 -1.06
CA ILE A 61 -17.20 40.56 -0.30
C ILE A 61 -18.51 41.16 -0.86
N ARG A 62 -18.49 41.82 -2.02
CA ARG A 62 -19.71 42.30 -2.68
C ARG A 62 -20.16 41.37 -3.80
N GLY A 63 -21.09 40.49 -3.45
CA GLY A 63 -22.14 40.12 -4.41
C GLY A 63 -22.29 38.65 -4.78
N HIS A 64 -22.13 37.70 -3.86
CA HIS A 64 -22.67 36.36 -4.07
C HIS A 64 -23.44 35.90 -2.81
N VAL A 65 -24.77 36.02 -2.88
CA VAL A 65 -25.67 35.38 -1.91
C VAL A 65 -25.71 33.90 -2.28
N HIS A 66 -24.90 33.08 -1.63
CA HIS A 66 -25.04 31.62 -1.74
C HIS A 66 -26.28 31.20 -0.94
N ALA A 67 -27.39 30.96 -1.65
CA ALA A 67 -28.52 30.24 -1.09
C ALA A 67 -28.10 28.78 -0.91
N HIS A 68 -27.72 28.39 0.31
CA HIS A 68 -27.49 27.00 0.67
C HIS A 68 -28.84 26.28 0.80
N GLU A 69 -29.45 25.94 -0.35
CA GLU A 69 -30.75 25.26 -0.44
C GLU A 69 -30.62 23.73 -0.22
N ALA A 70 -29.78 23.30 0.72
CA ALA A 70 -29.51 21.89 0.98
C ALA A 70 -29.63 21.57 2.47
N THR A 71 -30.74 21.95 3.10
CA THR A 71 -31.09 21.62 4.49
C THR A 71 -32.03 20.42 4.61
N GLY A 72 -32.11 19.58 3.58
CA GLY A 72 -32.92 18.36 3.56
C GLY A 72 -32.15 17.10 4.01
N PRO A 73 -32.82 16.05 4.52
CA PRO A 73 -32.19 14.79 4.90
C PRO A 73 -31.31 14.15 3.80
N GLY A 74 -31.65 14.38 2.52
CA GLY A 74 -30.88 13.90 1.37
C GLY A 74 -29.55 14.63 1.13
N ALA A 75 -29.41 15.89 1.56
CA ALA A 75 -28.17 16.64 1.41
C ALA A 75 -27.04 16.07 2.26
N MET A 76 -27.36 15.63 3.48
CA MET A 76 -26.40 14.96 4.36
C MET A 76 -25.96 13.60 3.80
N HIS A 77 -26.87 12.87 3.14
CA HIS A 77 -26.55 11.61 2.48
C HIS A 77 -25.64 11.82 1.27
N ALA A 78 -25.95 12.78 0.41
CA ALA A 78 -25.12 13.12 -0.76
C ALA A 78 -23.73 13.64 -0.36
N LEU A 79 -23.62 14.43 0.71
CA LEU A 79 -22.34 14.87 1.27
C LEU A 79 -21.53 13.69 1.86
N ALA A 80 -22.18 12.74 2.54
CA ALA A 80 -21.53 11.55 3.05
C ALA A 80 -21.03 10.63 1.92
N GLU A 81 -21.82 10.46 0.86
CA GLU A 81 -21.48 9.63 -0.30
C GLU A 81 -20.33 10.25 -1.12
N SER A 82 -20.34 11.57 -1.30
CA SER A 82 -19.24 12.29 -1.97
C SER A 82 -17.93 12.25 -1.19
N ARG A 83 -17.97 12.36 0.16
CA ARG A 83 -16.77 12.19 1.01
C ARG A 83 -16.23 10.77 0.93
N PHE A 84 -17.11 9.77 1.04
CA PHE A 84 -16.74 8.36 0.89
C PHE A 84 -16.03 8.11 -0.44
N ALA A 85 -16.64 8.56 -1.55
CA ALA A 85 -16.07 8.38 -2.88
C ALA A 85 -14.73 9.13 -3.05
N HIS A 86 -14.55 10.28 -2.40
CA HIS A 86 -13.30 11.03 -2.44
C HIS A 86 -12.17 10.31 -1.69
N GLU A 87 -12.44 9.83 -0.47
CA GLU A 87 -11.49 9.08 0.35
C GLU A 87 -11.08 7.76 -0.32
N GLU A 88 -12.05 7.03 -0.87
CA GLU A 88 -11.80 5.80 -1.61
C GLU A 88 -10.94 6.04 -2.85
N ARG A 89 -11.29 7.04 -3.68
CA ARG A 89 -10.50 7.40 -4.87
C ARG A 89 -9.07 7.81 -4.51
N HIS A 90 -8.89 8.55 -3.41
CA HIS A 90 -7.57 8.95 -2.96
C HIS A 90 -6.73 7.75 -2.49
N ALA A 91 -7.32 6.85 -1.70
CA ALA A 91 -6.67 5.62 -1.24
C ALA A 91 -6.29 4.70 -2.42
N VAL A 92 -7.21 4.48 -3.36
CA VAL A 92 -6.98 3.70 -4.58
C VAL A 92 -5.93 4.38 -5.46
N GLY A 93 -5.92 5.71 -5.55
CA GLY A 93 -4.93 6.47 -6.31
C GLY A 93 -3.51 6.30 -5.76
N LEU A 94 -3.33 6.36 -4.43
CA LEU A 94 -2.04 6.14 -3.79
C LEU A 94 -1.56 4.68 -3.93
N ALA A 95 -2.46 3.71 -3.76
CA ALA A 95 -2.14 2.30 -3.97
C ALA A 95 -1.79 1.99 -5.44
N THR A 96 -2.46 2.64 -6.39
CA THR A 96 -2.11 2.55 -7.81
C THR A 96 -0.73 3.14 -8.09
N LEU A 97 -0.37 4.28 -7.49
CA LEU A 97 0.98 4.86 -7.62
C LEU A 97 2.06 3.94 -7.05
N TYR A 98 1.79 3.27 -5.93
CA TYR A 98 2.64 2.21 -5.41
C TYR A 98 2.80 1.07 -6.43
N ALA A 99 1.69 0.55 -6.97
CA ALA A 99 1.72 -0.52 -7.96
C ALA A 99 2.49 -0.12 -9.24
N LEU A 100 2.38 1.14 -9.68
CA LEU A 100 3.14 1.69 -10.81
C LEU A 100 4.64 1.81 -10.51
N GLY A 101 5.02 2.26 -9.32
CA GLY A 101 6.43 2.31 -8.90
C GLY A 101 7.04 0.91 -8.87
N HIS A 102 6.29 -0.04 -8.34
CA HIS A 102 6.64 -1.45 -8.33
C HIS A 102 6.78 -2.03 -9.77
N ALA A 103 5.76 -1.87 -10.62
CA ALA A 103 5.78 -2.29 -12.01
C ALA A 103 6.92 -1.67 -12.83
N SER A 104 7.31 -0.43 -12.52
CA SER A 104 8.42 0.24 -13.20
C SER A 104 9.76 -0.47 -12.94
N VAL A 105 9.99 -0.92 -11.71
CA VAL A 105 11.20 -1.66 -11.36
C VAL A 105 11.17 -3.06 -11.96
N VAL A 106 10.03 -3.75 -11.92
CA VAL A 106 9.85 -5.04 -12.61
C VAL A 106 10.15 -4.92 -14.10
N MET A 107 9.67 -3.85 -14.74
CA MET A 107 9.96 -3.59 -16.15
C MET A 107 11.46 -3.38 -16.40
N VAL A 108 12.12 -2.54 -15.59
CA VAL A 108 13.55 -2.25 -15.74
C VAL A 108 14.40 -3.50 -15.50
N LEU A 109 14.16 -4.23 -14.41
CA LEU A 109 14.89 -5.45 -14.07
C LEU A 109 14.60 -6.58 -15.07
N GLY A 110 13.34 -6.73 -15.50
CA GLY A 110 12.97 -7.72 -16.51
C GLY A 110 13.61 -7.45 -17.87
N VAL A 111 13.64 -6.19 -18.33
CA VAL A 111 14.38 -5.80 -19.53
C VAL A 111 15.87 -6.03 -19.36
N ALA A 112 16.44 -5.67 -18.20
CA ALA A 112 17.85 -5.93 -17.91
C ALA A 112 18.17 -7.43 -17.94
N ALA A 113 17.31 -8.28 -17.39
CA ALA A 113 17.45 -9.74 -17.43
C ALA A 113 17.39 -10.28 -18.87
N LEU A 114 16.46 -9.78 -19.70
CA LEU A 114 16.37 -10.13 -21.13
C LEU A 114 17.62 -9.73 -21.92
N LEU A 115 18.25 -8.61 -21.57
CA LEU A 115 19.42 -8.08 -22.28
C LEU A 115 20.75 -8.65 -21.78
N LEU A 116 20.86 -8.92 -20.48
CA LEU A 116 22.13 -9.25 -19.81
C LEU A 116 22.20 -10.70 -19.34
N GLY A 117 21.10 -11.46 -19.38
CA GLY A 117 21.01 -12.77 -18.75
C GLY A 117 21.24 -12.74 -17.24
N ALA A 118 21.04 -11.56 -16.62
CA ALA A 118 21.39 -11.31 -15.23
C ALA A 118 20.37 -11.96 -14.29
N VAL A 119 20.87 -12.77 -13.37
CA VAL A 119 20.11 -13.33 -12.25
C VAL A 119 20.55 -12.61 -10.98
N LEU A 120 19.60 -12.21 -10.14
CA LEU A 120 19.91 -11.66 -8.82
C LEU A 120 20.76 -12.67 -8.03
N PRO A 121 21.81 -12.22 -7.32
CA PRO A 121 22.61 -13.12 -6.51
C PRO A 121 21.75 -13.78 -5.43
N ALA A 122 21.85 -15.10 -5.28
CA ALA A 122 21.02 -15.90 -4.35
C ALA A 122 21.14 -15.49 -2.86
N TRP A 123 22.12 -14.65 -2.50
CA TRP A 123 22.28 -14.13 -1.14
C TRP A 123 21.39 -12.93 -0.83
N VAL A 124 20.80 -12.28 -1.84
CA VAL A 124 19.98 -11.07 -1.67
C VAL A 124 18.66 -11.41 -1.00
N ASP A 125 17.98 -12.44 -1.46
CA ASP A 125 16.63 -12.81 -1.01
C ASP A 125 16.57 -13.09 0.50
N PRO A 126 17.46 -13.92 1.08
CA PRO A 126 17.41 -14.20 2.52
C PRO A 126 17.70 -12.97 3.38
N ILE A 127 18.47 -12.00 2.88
CA ILE A 127 18.72 -10.75 3.61
C ILE A 127 17.45 -9.92 3.63
N LEU A 128 16.83 -9.74 2.47
CA LEU A 128 15.67 -8.89 2.38
C LEU A 128 14.45 -9.51 3.07
N GLU A 129 14.25 -10.82 2.97
CA GLU A 129 13.22 -11.55 3.72
C GLU A 129 13.35 -11.25 5.23
N ARG A 130 14.55 -11.34 5.80
CA ARG A 130 14.80 -11.02 7.21
C ARG A 130 14.53 -9.55 7.55
N VAL A 131 14.93 -8.61 6.69
CA VAL A 131 14.66 -7.18 6.90
C VAL A 131 13.16 -6.90 6.90
N VAL A 132 12.41 -7.50 5.96
CA VAL A 132 10.95 -7.43 5.91
C VAL A 132 10.35 -8.06 7.17
N GLY A 133 10.88 -9.20 7.62
CA GLY A 133 10.46 -9.86 8.84
C GLY A 133 10.62 -9.00 10.10
N VAL A 134 11.78 -8.35 10.27
CA VAL A 134 12.04 -7.45 11.40
C VAL A 134 11.04 -6.29 11.42
N THR A 135 10.79 -5.66 10.27
CA THR A 135 9.83 -4.55 10.20
C THR A 135 8.39 -5.00 10.45
N LEU A 136 8.00 -6.21 10.04
CA LEU A 136 6.70 -6.80 10.38
C LEU A 136 6.57 -7.04 11.89
N VAL A 137 7.58 -7.59 12.55
CA VAL A 137 7.54 -7.80 14.00
C VAL A 137 7.37 -6.47 14.75
N LEU A 138 8.16 -5.45 14.39
CA LEU A 138 8.06 -4.13 15.02
C LEU A 138 6.67 -3.50 14.83
N LEU A 139 6.11 -3.58 13.62
CA LEU A 139 4.74 -3.12 13.36
C LEU A 139 3.71 -3.91 14.17
N GLY A 140 3.78 -5.24 14.15
CA GLY A 140 2.84 -6.11 14.84
C GLY A 140 2.81 -5.83 16.34
N VAL A 141 3.97 -5.68 16.98
CA VAL A 141 4.08 -5.24 18.39
C VAL A 141 3.43 -3.88 18.59
N TRP A 142 3.72 -2.91 17.73
CA TRP A 142 3.16 -1.56 17.83
C TRP A 142 1.62 -1.56 17.71
N VAL A 143 1.07 -2.30 16.75
CA VAL A 143 -0.38 -2.40 16.52
C VAL A 143 -1.06 -3.10 17.69
N LEU A 144 -0.49 -4.19 18.22
CA LEU A 144 -1.06 -4.83 19.41
C LEU A 144 -0.97 -3.94 20.64
N PHE A 145 0.10 -3.17 20.79
CA PHE A 145 0.21 -2.17 21.85
C PHE A 145 -0.83 -1.06 21.71
N SER A 146 -1.10 -0.57 20.49
CA SER A 146 -2.14 0.45 20.28
C SER A 146 -3.56 -0.09 20.52
N VAL A 147 -3.84 -1.35 20.17
CA VAL A 147 -5.08 -2.04 20.57
C VAL A 147 -5.18 -2.10 22.10
N TYR A 148 -4.12 -2.53 22.78
CA TYR A 148 -4.10 -2.63 24.25
C TYR A 148 -4.36 -1.27 24.93
N GLN A 149 -3.69 -0.21 24.46
CA GLN A 149 -3.88 1.15 24.98
C GLN A 149 -5.31 1.65 24.78
N TYR A 150 -5.89 1.39 23.61
CA TYR A 150 -7.28 1.72 23.31
C TYR A 150 -8.25 0.97 24.23
N LEU A 151 -8.07 -0.33 24.44
CA LEU A 151 -8.91 -1.13 25.35
C LEU A 151 -8.81 -0.68 26.80
N ARG A 152 -7.69 -0.06 27.20
CA ARG A 152 -7.50 0.58 28.51
C ARG A 152 -8.09 2.00 28.61
N GLY A 153 -8.74 2.50 27.56
CA GLY A 153 -9.32 3.83 27.50
C GLY A 153 -8.28 4.96 27.32
N LYS A 154 -7.06 4.63 26.92
CA LYS A 154 -5.96 5.59 26.75
C LYS A 154 -5.76 5.92 25.26
N GLY A 155 -6.59 6.83 24.75
CA GLY A 155 -6.47 7.42 23.41
C GLY A 155 -7.30 6.74 22.32
N GLU A 156 -7.17 7.24 21.10
CA GLU A 156 -7.84 6.71 19.91
C GLU A 156 -7.00 5.62 19.23
N PHE A 157 -7.65 4.51 18.84
CA PHE A 157 -6.97 3.46 18.08
C PHE A 157 -6.72 3.92 16.65
N ARG A 158 -5.45 3.87 16.21
CA ARG A 158 -5.03 4.22 14.86
C ARG A 158 -4.11 3.15 14.31
N LEU A 159 -4.48 2.60 13.15
CA LEU A 159 -3.57 1.82 12.34
C LEU A 159 -2.51 2.76 11.75
N ARG A 160 -1.24 2.43 11.93
CA ARG A 160 -0.12 3.17 11.34
C ARG A 160 0.52 2.34 10.24
N SER A 161 1.05 3.01 9.24
CA SER A 161 1.79 2.36 8.17
C SER A 161 3.17 1.89 8.64
N ARG A 162 3.62 0.75 8.09
CA ARG A 162 5.00 0.24 8.24
C ARG A 162 6.04 1.27 7.81
N TRP A 163 5.83 1.90 6.66
CA TRP A 163 6.75 2.90 6.15
C TRP A 163 6.67 4.21 6.90
N MET A 164 5.50 4.58 7.43
CA MET A 164 5.41 5.71 8.35
C MET A 164 6.31 5.51 9.58
N LEU A 165 6.35 4.32 10.17
CA LEU A 165 7.24 4.02 11.30
C LEU A 165 8.71 4.12 10.91
N VAL A 166 9.10 3.58 9.75
CA VAL A 166 10.47 3.68 9.24
C VAL A 166 10.84 5.14 8.97
N PHE A 167 9.97 5.91 8.32
CA PHE A 167 10.21 7.32 8.05
C PHE A 167 10.20 8.16 9.32
N ASP A 168 9.34 7.87 10.30
CA ASP A 168 9.34 8.50 11.62
C ASP A 168 10.67 8.23 12.33
N PHE A 169 11.15 6.99 12.30
CA PHE A 169 12.44 6.62 12.88
C PHE A 169 13.60 7.35 12.21
N ILE A 170 13.64 7.37 10.87
CA ILE A 170 14.68 8.09 10.10
C ILE A 170 14.60 9.59 10.37
N ARG A 171 13.41 10.20 10.33
CA ARG A 171 13.22 11.64 10.57
C ARG A 171 13.59 12.01 12.00
N TYR A 172 13.22 11.20 12.98
CA TYR A 172 13.60 11.42 14.37
C TYR A 172 15.11 11.30 14.55
N GLY A 173 15.74 10.27 13.98
CA GLY A 173 17.18 10.10 14.01
C GLY A 173 17.92 11.25 13.32
N TRP A 174 17.43 11.69 12.16
CA TRP A 174 17.97 12.84 11.43
C TRP A 174 17.76 14.13 12.19
N GLY A 175 16.59 14.35 12.78
CA GLY A 175 16.29 15.51 13.63
C GLY A 175 17.17 15.55 14.88
N ALA A 176 17.40 14.41 15.54
CA ALA A 176 18.30 14.30 16.67
C ALA A 176 19.75 14.57 16.28
N LEU A 177 20.19 14.07 15.11
CA LEU A 177 21.51 14.36 14.56
C LEU A 177 21.65 15.83 14.18
N GLN A 178 20.66 16.40 13.50
CA GLN A 178 20.63 17.79 13.08
C GLN A 178 20.57 18.73 14.28
N ALA A 179 19.83 18.39 15.34
CA ALA A 179 19.81 19.12 16.61
C ALA A 179 21.17 19.07 17.31
N ARG A 180 21.89 17.94 17.24
CA ARG A 180 23.27 17.84 17.76
C ARG A 180 24.28 18.68 16.98
N ILE A 181 24.05 18.92 15.68
CA ILE A 181 24.99 19.66 14.82
C ILE A 181 24.63 21.16 14.75
N HIS A 182 23.34 21.52 14.72
CA HIS A 182 22.85 22.88 14.44
C HIS A 182 22.04 23.52 15.60
N GLY A 183 21.86 22.81 16.72
CA GLY A 183 21.32 23.36 17.97
C GLY A 183 19.84 23.78 17.97
N HIS A 184 19.10 23.58 16.87
CA HIS A 184 17.68 23.92 16.78
C HIS A 184 16.83 22.65 16.66
N GLU A 185 15.81 22.57 17.51
CA GLU A 185 14.86 21.47 17.55
C GLU A 185 13.80 21.68 16.47
N HIS A 186 13.88 20.93 15.37
CA HIS A 186 12.81 20.90 14.37
C HIS A 186 11.75 19.90 14.82
N THR A 187 10.68 20.36 15.47
CA THR A 187 9.48 19.55 15.70
C THR A 187 8.79 19.32 14.36
N PRO A 188 8.71 18.08 13.85
CA PRO A 188 8.05 17.82 12.57
C PRO A 188 6.55 18.12 12.70
N SER A 189 5.97 18.79 11.70
CA SER A 189 4.53 19.03 11.67
C SER A 189 3.77 17.72 11.43
N VAL A 190 2.60 17.57 12.07
CA VAL A 190 1.75 16.36 12.04
C VAL A 190 1.36 15.92 10.61
N HIS A 191 1.37 16.86 9.65
CA HIS A 191 1.05 16.60 8.23
C HIS A 191 2.18 15.92 7.44
N ALA A 192 3.41 15.86 7.95
CA ALA A 192 4.54 15.18 7.29
C ALA A 192 4.48 13.63 7.42
N THR A 193 3.45 13.10 8.06
CA THR A 193 3.29 11.68 8.41
C THR A 193 2.42 10.89 7.43
N GLN A 194 1.98 11.48 6.32
CA GLN A 194 1.07 10.84 5.35
C GLN A 194 1.80 10.37 4.09
N TYR A 195 1.29 9.30 3.46
CA TYR A 195 1.74 8.86 2.14
C TYR A 195 1.38 9.91 1.10
N GLY A 196 2.35 10.72 0.71
CA GLY A 196 2.23 11.52 -0.50
C GLY A 196 2.36 10.63 -1.75
N PRO A 197 1.88 11.11 -2.92
CA PRO A 197 2.05 10.43 -4.21
C PRO A 197 3.47 9.96 -4.50
N LYS A 198 4.47 10.80 -4.19
CA LYS A 198 5.90 10.50 -4.38
C LYS A 198 6.38 9.36 -3.47
N THR A 199 5.92 9.36 -2.22
CA THR A 199 6.28 8.34 -1.24
C THR A 199 5.68 6.99 -1.63
N ALA A 200 4.41 6.95 -2.04
CA ALA A 200 3.75 5.73 -2.49
C ALA A 200 4.50 5.09 -3.69
N PHE A 201 4.81 5.90 -4.71
CA PHE A 201 5.59 5.45 -5.86
C PHE A 201 6.98 4.94 -5.48
N GLY A 202 7.72 5.71 -4.67
CA GLY A 202 9.07 5.32 -4.23
C GLY A 202 9.09 4.04 -3.39
N VAL A 203 8.11 3.87 -2.51
CA VAL A 203 7.93 2.62 -1.75
C VAL A 203 7.62 1.45 -2.68
N GLY A 204 6.79 1.67 -3.70
CA GLY A 204 6.55 0.69 -4.77
C GLY A 204 7.83 0.28 -5.48
N MET A 205 8.69 1.23 -5.84
CA MET A 205 9.99 0.92 -6.45
C MET A 205 10.85 0.05 -5.54
N ILE A 206 11.02 0.44 -4.26
CA ILE A 206 11.82 -0.33 -3.29
C ILE A 206 11.28 -1.75 -3.16
N HIS A 207 9.96 -1.89 -3.11
CA HIS A 207 9.32 -3.19 -3.06
C HIS A 207 9.64 -4.04 -4.30
N GLY A 208 9.55 -3.47 -5.50
CA GLY A 208 9.91 -4.15 -6.75
C GLY A 208 11.38 -4.53 -6.89
N VAL A 209 12.29 -3.93 -6.11
CA VAL A 209 13.70 -4.35 -6.03
C VAL A 209 13.86 -5.59 -5.15
N GLY A 210 13.03 -5.72 -4.12
CA GLY A 210 13.29 -6.63 -3.01
C GLY A 210 12.44 -7.90 -2.98
N ALA A 211 11.12 -7.80 -3.01
CA ALA A 211 10.29 -8.81 -2.37
C ALA A 211 9.97 -10.08 -3.19
N GLU A 212 10.46 -10.19 -4.42
CA GLU A 212 9.71 -10.94 -5.44
C GLU A 212 10.35 -12.23 -5.95
N THR A 213 11.26 -12.84 -5.21
CA THR A 213 12.14 -13.85 -5.79
C THR A 213 11.48 -15.20 -6.08
N GLY A 214 10.33 -15.50 -5.48
CA GLY A 214 9.55 -16.70 -5.85
C GLY A 214 8.85 -16.59 -7.21
N SER A 215 8.14 -15.50 -7.43
CA SER A 215 7.30 -15.27 -8.62
C SER A 215 8.07 -14.62 -9.78
N GLN A 216 9.16 -13.87 -9.52
CA GLN A 216 10.14 -13.49 -10.55
C GLN A 216 10.88 -14.70 -11.12
N ALA A 217 11.17 -15.73 -10.31
CA ALA A 217 11.74 -16.98 -10.83
C ALA A 217 10.77 -17.69 -11.78
N LEU A 218 9.46 -17.66 -11.50
CA LEU A 218 8.40 -18.16 -12.38
C LEU A 218 8.27 -17.33 -13.67
N LEU A 219 8.39 -16.00 -13.59
CA LEU A 219 8.44 -15.12 -14.75
C LEU A 219 9.66 -15.44 -15.63
N LEU A 220 10.85 -15.52 -15.03
CA LEU A 220 12.10 -15.85 -15.73
C LEU A 220 12.06 -17.25 -16.37
N ALA A 221 11.45 -18.23 -15.70
CA ALA A 221 11.22 -19.55 -16.26
C ALA A 221 10.21 -19.51 -17.43
N GLY A 222 9.14 -18.72 -17.32
CA GLY A 222 8.11 -18.57 -18.36
C GLY A 222 8.59 -17.83 -19.62
N ILE A 223 9.64 -17.02 -19.51
CA ILE A 223 10.27 -16.31 -20.65
C ILE A 223 11.60 -16.94 -21.08
N ALA A 224 11.99 -18.07 -20.48
CA ALA A 224 13.25 -18.75 -20.82
C ALA A 224 13.30 -19.06 -22.32
N GLY A 225 14.33 -18.54 -23.00
CA GLY A 225 14.50 -18.70 -24.45
C GLY A 225 13.77 -17.64 -25.31
N VAL A 226 13.01 -16.72 -24.72
CA VAL A 226 12.44 -15.57 -25.44
C VAL A 226 13.40 -14.39 -25.42
N THR A 227 13.71 -13.85 -26.60
CA THR A 227 14.62 -12.71 -26.76
C THR A 227 13.99 -11.56 -27.54
N GLY A 228 14.51 -10.34 -27.37
CA GLY A 228 14.12 -9.16 -28.15
C GLY A 228 12.71 -8.66 -27.85
N VAL A 229 12.04 -8.09 -28.86
CA VAL A 229 10.74 -7.41 -28.72
C VAL A 229 9.66 -8.33 -28.13
N THR A 230 9.65 -9.62 -28.50
CA THR A 230 8.68 -10.59 -27.99
C THR A 230 8.75 -10.73 -26.47
N GLY A 231 9.97 -10.73 -25.89
CA GLY A 231 10.17 -10.78 -24.44
C GLY A 231 9.61 -9.54 -23.74
N ILE A 232 9.75 -8.36 -24.35
CA ILE A 232 9.19 -7.10 -23.84
C ILE A 232 7.66 -7.14 -23.87
N VAL A 233 7.05 -7.64 -24.94
CA VAL A 233 5.58 -7.76 -25.05
C VAL A 233 5.03 -8.72 -23.99
N ILE A 234 5.73 -9.82 -23.71
CA ILE A 234 5.37 -10.75 -22.64
C ILE A 234 5.50 -10.12 -21.26
N LEU A 235 6.59 -9.39 -21.01
CA LEU A 235 6.80 -8.65 -19.76
C LEU A 235 5.70 -7.59 -19.54
N LEU A 236 5.27 -6.91 -20.60
CA LEU A 236 4.14 -5.98 -20.54
C LEU A 236 2.81 -6.69 -20.21
N ALA A 237 2.58 -7.89 -20.74
CA ALA A 237 1.40 -8.69 -20.40
C ALA A 237 1.39 -9.06 -18.91
N PHE A 238 2.54 -9.48 -18.36
CA PHE A 238 2.69 -9.72 -16.93
C PHE A 238 2.40 -8.47 -16.10
N VAL A 239 3.02 -7.33 -16.44
CA VAL A 239 2.79 -6.06 -15.75
C VAL A 239 1.33 -5.63 -15.81
N ALA A 240 0.64 -5.84 -16.93
CA ALA A 240 -0.79 -5.56 -17.04
C ALA A 240 -1.61 -6.39 -16.04
N GLY A 241 -1.34 -7.70 -15.94
CA GLY A 241 -1.96 -8.58 -14.96
C GLY A 241 -1.76 -8.10 -13.52
N LEU A 242 -0.51 -7.80 -13.18
CA LEU A 242 -0.09 -7.28 -11.87
C LEU A 242 -0.80 -5.98 -11.50
N LEU A 243 -0.87 -5.02 -12.43
CA LEU A 243 -1.54 -3.75 -12.18
C LEU A 243 -3.05 -3.94 -11.97
N ILE A 244 -3.67 -4.86 -12.71
CA ILE A 244 -5.10 -5.17 -12.55
C ILE A 244 -5.37 -5.78 -11.17
N SER A 245 -4.61 -6.80 -10.74
CA SER A 245 -4.78 -7.41 -9.43
C SER A 245 -4.50 -6.44 -8.29
N ASN A 246 -3.45 -5.63 -8.37
CA ASN A 246 -3.12 -4.64 -7.34
C ASN A 246 -4.19 -3.56 -7.22
N THR A 247 -4.74 -3.12 -8.36
CA THR A 247 -5.87 -2.17 -8.35
C THR A 247 -7.11 -2.79 -7.72
N LEU A 248 -7.40 -4.06 -8.01
CA LEU A 248 -8.52 -4.79 -7.42
C LEU A 248 -8.37 -4.92 -5.90
N VAL A 249 -7.18 -5.33 -5.42
CA VAL A 249 -6.86 -5.40 -3.99
C VAL A 249 -7.00 -4.02 -3.34
N ALA A 250 -6.55 -2.96 -4.01
CA ALA A 250 -6.67 -1.59 -3.52
C ALA A 250 -8.13 -1.15 -3.35
N VAL A 251 -8.98 -1.42 -4.34
CA VAL A 251 -10.41 -1.10 -4.27
C VAL A 251 -11.06 -1.87 -3.12
N VAL A 252 -10.92 -3.19 -3.09
CA VAL A 252 -11.52 -4.04 -2.03
C VAL A 252 -11.06 -3.62 -0.64
N SER A 253 -9.76 -3.35 -0.48
CA SER A 253 -9.18 -2.92 0.78
C SER A 253 -9.68 -1.53 1.20
N ALA A 254 -9.69 -0.55 0.29
CA ALA A 254 -10.18 0.80 0.55
C ALA A 254 -11.67 0.81 0.95
N SER A 255 -12.55 0.15 0.19
CA SER A 255 -13.97 0.07 0.54
C SER A 255 -14.17 -0.66 1.87
N GLY A 256 -13.40 -1.72 2.13
CA GLY A 256 -13.44 -2.51 3.36
C GLY A 256 -13.06 -1.71 4.60
N PHE A 257 -11.96 -0.95 4.56
CA PHE A 257 -11.53 -0.12 5.69
C PHE A 257 -12.48 1.04 5.97
N ILE A 258 -12.93 1.76 4.94
CA ILE A 258 -13.87 2.87 5.11
C ILE A 258 -15.21 2.37 5.69
N GLY A 259 -15.67 1.18 5.27
CA GLY A 259 -16.82 0.51 5.86
C GLY A 259 -16.60 0.10 7.33
N ALA A 260 -15.45 -0.50 7.64
CA ALA A 260 -15.11 -0.98 8.98
C ALA A 260 -14.97 0.17 10.01
N GLN A 261 -14.56 1.36 9.59
CA GLN A 261 -14.48 2.53 10.47
C GLN A 261 -15.82 2.93 11.09
N ARG A 262 -16.95 2.62 10.43
CA ARG A 262 -18.29 2.87 10.98
C ARG A 262 -18.61 1.95 12.16
N LEU A 263 -17.91 0.82 12.28
CA LEU A 263 -18.08 -0.17 13.33
C LEU A 263 -16.78 -0.30 14.14
N ARG A 264 -16.63 0.55 15.17
CA ARG A 264 -15.41 0.59 16.01
C ARG A 264 -14.92 -0.78 16.47
N ALA A 265 -15.83 -1.69 16.83
CA ALA A 265 -15.48 -3.05 17.21
C ALA A 265 -14.80 -3.83 16.07
N VAL A 266 -15.30 -3.71 14.84
CA VAL A 266 -14.73 -4.36 13.65
C VAL A 266 -13.34 -3.78 13.37
N TYR A 267 -13.18 -2.46 13.42
CA TYR A 267 -11.89 -1.81 13.20
C TYR A 267 -10.80 -2.28 14.19
N VAL A 268 -11.16 -2.44 15.47
CA VAL A 268 -10.26 -2.96 16.51
C VAL A 268 -9.95 -4.45 16.31
N VAL A 269 -10.95 -5.27 15.98
CA VAL A 269 -10.75 -6.70 15.69
C VAL A 269 -9.84 -6.88 14.48
N VAL A 270 -10.09 -6.15 13.39
CA VAL A 270 -9.24 -6.17 12.19
C VAL A 270 -7.81 -5.76 12.55
N GLY A 271 -7.64 -4.69 13.33
CA GLY A 271 -6.32 -4.26 13.79
C GLY A 271 -5.60 -5.29 14.64
N PHE A 272 -6.31 -5.95 15.56
CA PHE A 272 -5.76 -7.02 16.39
C PHE A 272 -5.33 -8.23 15.54
N VAL A 273 -6.18 -8.68 14.61
CA VAL A 273 -5.88 -9.77 13.68
C VAL A 273 -4.69 -9.41 12.78
N ALA A 274 -4.65 -8.20 12.24
CA ALA A 274 -3.54 -7.71 11.44
C ALA A 274 -2.23 -7.65 12.26
N GLY A 275 -2.28 -7.21 13.52
CA GLY A 275 -1.13 -7.19 14.42
C GLY A 275 -0.57 -8.59 14.71
N LEU A 276 -1.46 -9.57 14.97
CA LEU A 276 -1.08 -10.97 15.16
C LEU A 276 -0.51 -11.60 13.88
N GLY A 277 -1.17 -11.39 12.74
CA GLY A 277 -0.69 -11.88 11.45
C GLY A 277 0.66 -11.29 11.08
N SER A 278 0.86 -9.99 11.31
CA SER A 278 2.13 -9.31 11.10
C SER A 278 3.25 -9.88 11.97
N LEU A 279 2.99 -10.14 13.26
CA LEU A 279 3.94 -10.83 14.14
C LEU A 279 4.29 -12.23 13.62
N LEU A 280 3.29 -13.04 13.27
CA LEU A 280 3.48 -14.41 12.82
C LEU A 280 4.33 -14.47 11.53
N ILE A 281 3.91 -13.74 10.49
CA ILE A 281 4.63 -13.67 9.21
C ILE A 281 6.03 -13.11 9.43
N GLY A 282 6.16 -12.07 10.26
CA GLY A 282 7.44 -11.44 10.57
C GLY A 282 8.43 -12.40 11.22
N ILE A 283 7.98 -13.21 12.19
CA ILE A 283 8.80 -14.23 12.84
C ILE A 283 9.23 -15.30 11.84
N LEU A 284 8.31 -15.80 11.00
CA LEU A 284 8.63 -16.80 9.97
C LEU A 284 9.71 -16.31 9.00
N PHE A 285 9.64 -15.04 8.57
CA PHE A 285 10.64 -14.44 7.69
C PHE A 285 12.01 -14.28 8.37
N ILE A 286 12.04 -13.90 9.65
CA ILE A 286 13.29 -13.80 10.42
C ILE A 286 13.96 -15.17 10.57
N THR A 287 13.17 -16.23 10.79
CA THR A 287 13.67 -17.60 10.96
C THR A 287 13.96 -18.31 9.62
N GLY A 288 13.70 -17.67 8.48
CA GLY A 288 13.86 -18.27 7.15
C GLY A 288 12.86 -19.39 6.87
N SER A 289 11.69 -19.32 7.49
CA SER A 289 10.58 -20.26 7.37
C SER A 289 9.42 -19.67 6.56
N GLY A 290 9.68 -18.65 5.72
CA GLY A 290 8.66 -18.01 4.88
C GLY A 290 7.93 -19.00 3.96
N THR A 291 8.61 -20.06 3.53
CA THR A 291 8.03 -21.16 2.71
C THR A 291 7.00 -22.02 3.46
N ALA A 292 6.90 -21.90 4.79
CA ALA A 292 5.87 -22.57 5.57
C ALA A 292 4.50 -21.85 5.52
N LEU A 293 4.45 -20.62 4.99
CA LEU A 293 3.19 -19.93 4.75
C LEU A 293 2.37 -20.69 3.69
N PRO A 294 1.03 -20.71 3.82
CA PRO A 294 0.19 -21.23 2.76
C PRO A 294 0.48 -20.51 1.44
N ASP A 295 0.68 -21.29 0.39
CA ASP A 295 0.75 -20.76 -0.97
C ASP A 295 -0.63 -20.19 -1.32
N LEU A 296 -0.75 -18.86 -1.26
CA LEU A 296 -1.99 -18.17 -1.59
C LEU A 296 -2.45 -18.45 -3.01
N GLN A 297 -1.52 -18.71 -3.93
CA GLN A 297 -1.89 -19.03 -5.30
C GLN A 297 -2.58 -20.40 -5.36
N GLN A 298 -2.09 -21.39 -4.62
CA GLN A 298 -2.76 -22.69 -4.51
C GLN A 298 -4.11 -22.57 -3.79
N VAL A 299 -4.19 -21.77 -2.73
CA VAL A 299 -5.43 -21.61 -1.96
C VAL A 299 -6.52 -20.88 -2.76
N LEU A 300 -6.15 -19.82 -3.49
CA LEU A 300 -7.11 -18.98 -4.23
C LEU A 300 -7.44 -19.53 -5.62
N PHE A 301 -6.47 -20.16 -6.29
CA PHE A 301 -6.60 -20.56 -7.70
C PHE A 301 -6.49 -22.08 -7.93
N GLY A 302 -6.28 -22.87 -6.88
CA GLY A 302 -6.16 -24.33 -6.94
C GLY A 302 -4.76 -24.82 -7.33
N THR A 303 -4.52 -26.13 -7.12
CA THR A 303 -3.27 -26.80 -7.50
C THR A 303 -3.13 -26.87 -9.03
N ARG A 304 -1.91 -26.67 -9.55
CA ARG A 304 -1.64 -26.88 -10.99
C ARG A 304 -1.87 -28.36 -11.32
N PRO A 305 -2.57 -28.71 -12.42
CA PRO A 305 -2.46 -30.04 -12.97
C PRO A 305 -1.01 -30.26 -13.42
N GLU A 306 -0.43 -31.38 -13.01
CA GLU A 306 0.95 -31.79 -13.37
C GLU A 306 1.08 -32.17 -14.84
#